data_AF-A0A410PX65-F1
#
_entry.id   AF-A0A410PX65-F1
#
_cell.length_a   1.000
_cell.length_b   1.000
_cell.length_c   1.000
_cell.angle_alpha   90.00
_cell.angle_beta   90.00
_cell.angle_gamma   90.00
#
_symmetry.space_group_name_H-M   'P 1'
#
loop_
_entity.id
_entity.type
_entity.pdbx_description
1 polymer ?
#
loop_
_entity_poly.entity_id
_entity_poly.type
_entity_poly.pdbx_seq_one_letter_code
_entity_poly.pdbx_strand_id
1 'polypeptide(L)'
;MKSYIDEYKDLRQLIAENPELPLIFMAADDCTNPDYAWTLANARAEKGIYLASMGPNDEKMYSSVDDLREDIESCIFKDHGDWTKEKILEETEEELKKYEGDWIDVIYVYVETY
;
A
#
# COMPACT_ATOMS: atom_id res chain seq x y z
N MET A 1 13.36 -15.25 26.13
CA MET A 1 13.42 -13.78 25.98
C MET A 1 13.76 -13.53 24.52
N LYS A 2 12.79 -13.16 23.67
CA LYS A 2 13.11 -12.71 22.30
C LYS A 2 13.92 -11.42 22.45
N SER A 3 15.07 -11.34 21.82
CA SER A 3 15.85 -10.11 21.80
C SER A 3 15.04 -9.05 21.06
N TYR A 4 15.03 -7.79 21.52
CA TYR A 4 14.50 -6.66 20.75
C TYR A 4 15.14 -6.56 19.36
N ILE A 5 16.34 -7.11 19.19
CA ILE A 5 17.00 -7.23 17.89
C ILE A 5 16.20 -8.17 16.98
N ASP A 6 15.61 -9.25 17.45
CA ASP A 6 14.90 -10.21 16.58
C ASP A 6 13.51 -9.75 16.17
N GLU A 7 12.95 -8.73 16.84
CA GLU A 7 11.58 -8.24 16.63
C GLU A 7 11.33 -7.76 15.19
N TYR A 8 12.31 -7.07 14.61
CA TYR A 8 12.24 -6.52 13.25
C TYR A 8 13.18 -7.24 12.27
N LYS A 9 13.43 -8.53 12.50
CA LYS A 9 14.32 -9.31 11.62
C LYS A 9 13.82 -9.31 10.18
N ASP A 10 12.52 -9.46 9.97
CA ASP A 10 11.92 -9.56 8.65
C ASP A 10 11.99 -8.22 7.91
N LEU A 11 11.72 -7.10 8.59
CA LEU A 11 11.92 -5.75 8.03
C LEU A 11 13.39 -5.52 7.64
N ARG A 12 14.34 -5.89 8.50
CA ARG A 12 15.77 -5.75 8.16
C ARG A 12 16.16 -6.61 6.98
N GLN A 13 15.62 -7.83 6.88
CA GLN A 13 15.87 -8.71 5.75
C GLN A 13 15.30 -8.10 4.46
N LEU A 14 14.06 -7.61 4.50
CA LEU A 14 13.41 -6.97 3.35
C LEU A 14 14.20 -5.76 2.84
N ILE A 15 14.70 -4.90 3.74
CA ILE A 15 15.55 -3.76 3.39
C ILE A 15 16.90 -4.22 2.82
N ALA A 16 17.51 -5.25 3.42
CA ALA A 16 18.80 -5.76 2.96
C ALA A 16 18.71 -6.40 1.56
N GLU A 17 17.56 -7.00 1.23
CA GLU A 17 17.28 -7.59 -0.08
C GLU A 17 16.91 -6.55 -1.14
N ASN A 18 16.43 -5.37 -0.75
CA ASN A 18 15.99 -4.30 -1.66
C ASN A 18 16.49 -2.91 -1.22
N PRO A 19 17.81 -2.70 -1.09
CA PRO A 19 18.38 -1.49 -0.48
C PRO A 19 18.14 -0.19 -1.27
N GLU A 20 17.79 -0.30 -2.55
CA GLU A 20 17.48 0.83 -3.44
C GLU A 20 16.02 1.28 -3.38
N LEU A 21 15.11 0.48 -2.81
CA LEU A 21 13.70 0.84 -2.76
C LEU A 21 13.44 1.93 -1.72
N PRO A 22 12.64 2.96 -2.04
CA PRO A 22 12.20 3.94 -1.07
C PRO A 22 11.45 3.29 0.10
N LEU A 23 11.64 3.85 1.29
CA LEU A 23 10.87 3.50 2.48
C LEU A 23 9.73 4.50 2.65
N ILE A 24 8.49 4.00 2.75
CA ILE A 24 7.32 4.81 3.08
C ILE A 24 6.81 4.40 4.45
N PHE A 25 6.77 5.36 5.38
CA PHE A 25 6.26 5.14 6.73
C PHE A 25 4.85 5.69 6.84
N MET A 26 3.93 4.89 7.36
CA MET A 26 2.58 5.35 7.67
C MET A 26 2.20 4.91 9.07
N ALA A 27 1.49 5.78 9.74
CA ALA A 27 0.84 5.45 11.00
C ALA A 27 -0.55 4.89 10.66
N ALA A 28 -0.94 3.80 11.31
CA ALA A 28 -2.29 3.28 11.20
C ALA A 28 -3.30 4.24 11.86
N ASP A 29 -4.57 4.10 11.50
CA ASP A 29 -5.66 4.98 11.97
C ASP A 29 -5.74 5.09 13.50
N ASP A 30 -5.32 4.04 14.21
CA ASP A 30 -5.31 3.94 15.66
C ASP A 30 -4.19 4.77 16.32
N CYS A 31 -3.14 5.14 15.57
CA CYS A 31 -2.09 6.07 16.01
C CYS A 31 -2.57 7.51 16.20
N THR A 32 -3.82 7.83 15.84
CA THR A 32 -4.36 9.19 15.92
C THR A 32 -4.94 9.55 17.30
N ASN A 33 -4.89 8.65 18.29
CA ASN A 33 -5.51 8.87 19.60
C ASN A 33 -4.90 10.11 20.30
N PRO A 34 -5.68 11.20 20.51
CA PRO A 34 -5.19 12.45 21.10
C PRO A 34 -5.08 12.40 22.63
N ASP A 35 -5.57 11.34 23.27
CA ASP A 35 -5.38 11.13 24.70
C ASP A 35 -3.92 10.73 24.91
N TYR A 36 -3.12 11.66 25.46
CA TYR A 36 -1.67 11.63 25.72
C TYR A 36 -1.14 10.44 26.55
N ALA A 37 -1.51 9.21 26.20
CA ALA A 37 -0.99 7.98 26.76
C ALA A 37 0.14 7.47 25.86
N TRP A 38 1.28 7.15 26.48
CA TRP A 38 2.32 6.39 25.80
C TRP A 38 1.76 5.00 25.47
N THR A 39 1.58 4.71 24.19
CA THR A 39 1.17 3.37 23.73
C THR A 39 2.36 2.61 23.19
N LEU A 40 2.33 1.29 23.31
CA LEU A 40 3.28 0.44 22.62
C LEU A 40 2.90 0.44 21.13
N ALA A 41 3.91 0.58 20.27
CA ALA A 41 3.73 0.49 18.84
C ALA A 41 4.53 -0.68 18.28
N ASN A 42 4.01 -1.31 17.25
CA ASN A 42 4.70 -2.30 16.42
C ASN A 42 4.86 -1.73 15.01
N ALA A 43 5.83 -2.25 14.27
CA ALA A 43 5.97 -1.99 12.85
C ALA A 43 5.88 -3.29 12.05
N ARG A 44 5.02 -3.29 11.03
CA ARG A 44 5.02 -4.33 9.98
C ARG A 44 5.46 -3.72 8.67
N ALA A 45 6.05 -4.54 7.81
CA ALA A 45 6.52 -4.05 6.52
C ALA A 45 6.31 -5.05 5.40
N GLU A 46 6.08 -4.52 4.21
CA GLU A 46 5.85 -5.28 2.99
C GLU A 46 6.33 -4.49 1.77
N LYS A 47 6.64 -5.21 0.69
CA LYS A 47 6.90 -4.58 -0.60
C LYS A 47 5.57 -4.31 -1.30
N GLY A 48 5.44 -3.16 -1.93
CA GLY A 48 4.27 -2.85 -2.75
C GLY A 48 4.56 -1.74 -3.77
N ILE A 49 3.49 -1.18 -4.33
CA ILE A 49 3.52 -0.21 -5.42
C ILE A 49 2.87 1.09 -4.95
N TYR A 50 3.64 2.17 -5.08
CA TYR A 50 3.20 3.54 -4.89
C TYR A 50 2.92 4.19 -6.25
N LEU A 51 1.77 4.86 -6.37
CA LEU A 51 1.43 5.67 -7.55
C LEU A 51 1.85 7.12 -7.31
N ALA A 52 2.85 7.60 -8.03
CA ALA A 52 3.37 8.94 -7.84
C ALA A 52 2.35 10.04 -8.19
N SER A 53 1.42 9.77 -9.11
CA SER A 53 0.36 10.68 -9.53
C SER A 53 -0.72 10.89 -8.48
N MET A 54 -0.95 9.90 -7.61
CA MET A 54 -1.99 9.94 -6.57
C MET A 54 -1.48 10.63 -5.29
N GLY A 55 -0.16 10.66 -5.09
CA GLY A 55 0.43 11.23 -3.88
C GLY A 55 0.28 10.31 -2.66
N PRO A 56 0.96 10.61 -1.55
CA PRO A 56 0.92 9.78 -0.35
C PRO A 56 -0.36 9.94 0.48
N ASN A 57 -1.22 10.91 0.13
CA ASN A 57 -2.38 11.32 0.95
C ASN A 57 -3.70 10.65 0.54
N ASP A 58 -3.75 9.90 -0.57
CA ASP A 58 -4.93 9.09 -0.90
C ASP A 58 -4.89 7.72 -0.20
N GLU A 59 -3.83 7.47 0.61
CA GLU A 59 -3.61 6.33 1.52
C GLU A 59 -3.75 4.93 0.89
N LYS A 60 -3.97 4.88 -0.42
CA LYS A 60 -4.21 3.66 -1.16
C LYS A 60 -2.91 3.12 -1.68
N MET A 61 -2.62 1.91 -1.26
CA MET A 61 -1.41 1.20 -1.63
C MET A 61 -1.80 -0.14 -2.18
N TYR A 62 -1.00 -0.55 -3.15
CA TYR A 62 -1.26 -1.77 -3.88
C TYR A 62 -0.12 -2.72 -3.62
N SER A 63 -0.46 -3.93 -3.21
CA SER A 63 0.50 -5.02 -3.08
C SER A 63 1.07 -5.43 -4.44
N SER A 64 0.34 -5.14 -5.51
CA SER A 64 0.71 -5.46 -6.89
C SER A 64 -0.10 -4.65 -7.90
N VAL A 65 0.26 -4.77 -9.18
CA VAL A 65 -0.51 -4.22 -10.30
C VAL A 65 -1.90 -4.85 -10.38
N ASP A 66 -2.01 -6.13 -10.03
CA ASP A 66 -3.29 -6.83 -10.04
C ASP A 66 -4.24 -6.28 -8.97
N ASP A 67 -3.71 -5.91 -7.80
CA ASP A 67 -4.45 -5.23 -6.72
C ASP A 67 -4.97 -3.86 -7.16
N LEU A 68 -4.14 -3.08 -7.88
CA LEU A 68 -4.58 -1.84 -8.52
C LEU A 68 -5.68 -2.08 -9.56
N ARG A 69 -5.53 -3.11 -10.39
CA ARG A 69 -6.53 -3.47 -11.41
C ARG A 69 -7.88 -3.79 -10.76
N GLU A 70 -7.89 -4.61 -9.70
CA GLU A 70 -9.10 -4.98 -8.98
C GLU A 70 -9.82 -3.76 -8.40
N ASP A 71 -9.07 -2.80 -7.87
CA ASP A 71 -9.63 -1.56 -7.33
C ASP A 71 -10.23 -0.65 -8.41
N ILE A 72 -9.53 -0.48 -9.54
CA ILE A 72 -10.06 0.24 -10.71
C ILE A 72 -11.33 -0.43 -11.22
N GLU A 73 -11.32 -1.76 -11.38
CA GLU A 73 -12.49 -2.53 -11.81
C GLU A 73 -13.67 -2.34 -10.84
N SER A 74 -13.42 -2.34 -9.53
CA SER A 74 -14.43 -2.11 -8.50
C SER A 74 -15.05 -0.72 -8.60
N CYS A 75 -14.24 0.31 -8.84
CA CYS A 75 -14.70 1.68 -9.04
C CYS A 75 -15.56 1.81 -10.30
N ILE A 76 -15.09 1.31 -11.44
CA ILE A 76 -15.83 1.35 -12.71
C ILE A 76 -17.16 0.59 -12.59
N PHE A 77 -17.16 -0.59 -11.96
CA PHE A 77 -18.38 -1.35 -11.74
C PHE A 77 -19.40 -0.60 -10.88
N LYS A 78 -18.95 0.11 -9.83
CA LYS A 78 -19.84 0.92 -8.98
C LYS A 78 -20.48 2.07 -9.75
N ASP A 79 -19.73 2.73 -10.62
CA ASP A 79 -20.21 3.88 -11.41
C ASP A 79 -21.05 3.45 -12.62
N HIS A 80 -20.87 2.20 -13.09
CA HIS A 80 -21.48 1.65 -14.31
C HIS A 80 -22.07 0.25 -14.12
N GLY A 81 -22.92 0.09 -13.10
CA GLY A 81 -23.50 -1.22 -12.74
C GLY A 81 -24.39 -1.90 -13.80
N ASP A 82 -24.74 -1.21 -14.89
CA ASP A 82 -25.49 -1.74 -16.04
C ASP A 82 -24.59 -2.20 -17.21
N TRP A 83 -23.28 -1.96 -17.14
CA TRP A 83 -22.34 -2.39 -18.19
C TRP A 83 -22.10 -3.90 -18.16
N THR A 84 -21.74 -4.45 -19.32
CA THR A 84 -21.32 -5.84 -19.39
C THR A 84 -19.93 -6.01 -18.78
N LYS A 85 -19.62 -7.22 -18.32
CA LYS A 85 -18.31 -7.55 -17.78
C LYS A 85 -17.19 -7.26 -18.78
N GLU A 86 -17.41 -7.56 -20.06
CA GLU A 86 -16.42 -7.33 -21.12
C GLU A 86 -16.09 -5.83 -21.26
N LYS A 87 -17.11 -4.96 -21.17
CA LYS A 87 -16.91 -3.52 -21.28
C LYS A 87 -16.18 -2.94 -20.06
N ILE A 88 -16.49 -3.46 -18.87
CA ILE A 88 -15.77 -3.08 -17.64
C ILE A 88 -14.29 -3.47 -17.77
N LEU A 89 -13.99 -4.69 -18.20
CA LEU A 89 -12.61 -5.14 -18.37
C LEU A 89 -11.85 -4.31 -19.40
N GLU A 90 -12.49 -3.94 -20.52
CA GLU A 90 -11.89 -3.07 -21.54
C GLU A 90 -11.54 -1.70 -20.95
N GLU A 91 -12.48 -1.07 -20.24
CA GLU A 91 -12.26 0.24 -19.60
C GLU A 91 -11.19 0.17 -18.49
N THR A 92 -11.20 -0.89 -17.67
CA THR A 92 -10.18 -1.11 -16.63
C THR A 92 -8.78 -1.15 -17.24
N GLU A 93 -8.58 -1.85 -18.36
CA GLU A 93 -7.28 -1.92 -19.04
C GLU A 93 -6.89 -0.59 -19.70
N GLU A 94 -7.86 0.22 -20.13
CA GLU A 94 -7.58 1.58 -20.63
C GLU A 94 -7.19 2.55 -19.50
N GLU A 95 -7.86 2.48 -18.35
CA GLU A 95 -7.52 3.26 -17.16
C GLU A 95 -6.17 2.84 -16.59
N LEU A 96 -5.87 1.55 -16.52
CA LEU A 96 -4.60 1.03 -15.99
C LEU A 96 -3.39 1.59 -16.76
N LYS A 97 -3.52 1.77 -18.09
CA LYS A 97 -2.47 2.37 -18.93
C LYS A 97 -2.12 3.80 -18.54
N LYS A 98 -3.02 4.55 -17.92
CA LYS A 98 -2.73 5.92 -17.46
C LYS A 98 -1.69 5.96 -16.35
N TYR A 99 -1.56 4.85 -15.63
CA TYR A 99 -0.60 4.70 -14.54
C TYR A 99 0.69 4.00 -14.99
N GLU A 100 0.80 3.54 -16.24
CA GLU A 100 2.03 2.93 -16.74
C GLU A 100 3.22 3.89 -16.60
N GLY A 101 4.28 3.43 -15.92
CA GLY A 101 5.48 4.22 -15.67
C GLY A 101 5.38 5.20 -14.49
N ASP A 102 4.22 5.30 -13.84
CA ASP A 102 4.01 6.05 -12.61
C ASP A 102 4.19 5.19 -11.34
N TRP A 103 4.41 3.88 -11.54
CA TRP A 103 4.56 2.89 -10.50
C TRP A 103 5.96 2.93 -9.92
N ILE A 104 6.03 3.08 -8.61
CA ILE A 104 7.28 3.04 -7.87
C ILE A 104 7.20 1.87 -6.90
N ASP A 105 8.06 0.87 -7.09
CA ASP A 105 8.29 -0.18 -6.10
C ASP A 105 8.82 0.48 -4.81
N VAL A 106 8.20 0.16 -3.68
CA VAL A 106 8.58 0.69 -2.37
C VAL A 106 8.48 -0.39 -1.29
N ILE A 107 9.14 -0.15 -0.16
CA ILE A 107 8.87 -0.88 1.08
C ILE A 107 7.99 0.01 1.95
N TYR A 108 6.79 -0.49 2.25
CA TYR A 108 5.89 0.13 3.20
C TYR A 108 6.21 -0.34 4.61
N VAL A 109 6.22 0.60 5.55
CA VAL A 109 6.35 0.32 6.98
C VAL A 109 5.13 0.93 7.67
N TYR A 110 4.22 0.06 8.09
CA TYR A 110 3.05 0.44 8.88
C TYR A 110 3.40 0.42 10.35
N VAL A 111 3.21 1.54 11.02
CA VAL A 111 3.33 1.65 12.48
C VAL A 111 1.92 1.53 13.04
N GLU A 112 1.71 0.53 13.89
CA GLU A 112 0.40 0.20 14.49
C GLU A 112 0.52 0.26 16.01
N THR A 113 -0.56 0.66 16.69
CA THR A 113 -0.58 0.66 18.16
C THR A 113 -1.12 -0.67 18.70
N TYR A 114 -0.71 -1.03 19.91
CA TYR A 114 -1.24 -2.19 20.63
C TYR A 114 -2.53 -1.88 21.40
#